data_AF-A0AAX6E7X9-F1
#
_entry.id   AF-A0AAX6E7X9-F1
#
_cell.length_a   1.000
_cell.length_b   1.000
_cell.length_c   1.000
_cell.angle_alpha   90.00
_cell.angle_beta   90.00
_cell.angle_gamma   90.00
#
_symmetry.space_group_name_H-M   'P 1'
#
loop_
_entity.id
_entity.type
_entity.pdbx_description
1 polymer ?
#
loop_
_entity_poly.entity_id
_entity_poly.type
_entity_poly.pdbx_seq_one_letter_code
_entity_poly.pdbx_strand_id
1 'polypeptide(L)'
;MLSQDFIFDGCTILVHGFSRVVLEVLKLAASNNKNFRVLCTEGRPDRTGLRLSNELALLGVPVKLLIDSAVGYTMDEVDMVFVGADGVVESGGIINMMGTYQIALVAHSMDKPVYVAAESYKFARMYPLDQKDLAPALRPIDFGVPIPSGVEVETSARDYTPPKYLTLLFTDLGVLTPSVVSDELIQLYL
;
A
#
# COMPACT_ATOMS: atom_id res chain seq x y z
N MET A 1 11.00 -3.75 -14.91
CA MET A 1 10.13 -2.90 -14.09
C MET A 1 11.05 -1.93 -13.34
N LEU A 2 10.95 -0.63 -13.59
CA LEU A 2 11.89 0.39 -13.06
C LEU A 2 11.86 0.52 -11.52
N SER A 3 10.80 0.03 -10.89
CA SER A 3 10.57 0.11 -9.44
C SER A 3 11.66 -0.57 -8.60
N GLN A 4 12.28 -1.64 -9.09
CA GLN A 4 13.33 -2.31 -8.34
C GLN A 4 14.58 -1.44 -8.13
N ASP A 5 14.81 -0.44 -9.00
CA ASP A 5 16.01 0.39 -8.94
C ASP A 5 16.01 1.31 -7.72
N PHE A 6 14.83 1.54 -7.12
CA PHE A 6 14.63 2.26 -5.87
C PHE A 6 14.94 1.41 -4.62
N ILE A 7 14.99 0.08 -4.76
CA ILE A 7 15.38 -0.83 -3.68
C ILE A 7 16.91 -0.90 -3.65
N PHE A 8 17.53 -0.38 -2.59
CA PHE A 8 18.98 -0.42 -2.39
C PHE A 8 19.37 -1.49 -1.36
N ASP A 9 20.61 -1.96 -1.43
CA ASP A 9 21.09 -3.00 -0.52
C ASP A 9 21.12 -2.54 0.93
N GLY A 10 20.70 -3.42 1.82
CA GLY A 10 20.56 -3.20 3.25
C GLY A 10 19.26 -2.51 3.66
N CYS A 11 18.38 -2.14 2.72
CA CYS A 11 17.16 -1.41 3.06
C CYS A 11 16.11 -2.27 3.76
N THR A 12 15.25 -1.59 4.52
CA THR A 12 14.06 -2.12 5.18
C THR A 12 12.81 -1.53 4.54
N ILE A 13 11.98 -2.40 3.97
CA ILE A 13 10.77 -2.01 3.26
C ILE A 13 9.55 -2.36 4.11
N LEU A 14 8.67 -1.40 4.38
CA LEU A 14 7.35 -1.66 4.96
C LEU A 14 6.33 -1.92 3.85
N VAL A 15 5.55 -2.99 3.98
CA VAL A 15 4.45 -3.32 3.08
C VAL A 15 3.15 -3.56 3.83
N HIS A 16 2.04 -3.23 3.18
CA HIS A 16 0.70 -3.36 3.73
C HIS A 16 -0.23 -4.19 2.84
N GLY A 17 -0.86 -5.20 3.43
CA GLY A 17 -1.76 -6.13 2.75
C GLY A 17 -1.07 -7.02 1.72
N PHE A 18 -1.84 -7.54 0.76
CA PHE A 18 -1.34 -8.34 -0.35
C PHE A 18 -1.58 -7.62 -1.69
N SER A 19 -0.50 -7.10 -2.27
CA SER A 19 -0.50 -6.59 -3.65
C SER A 19 0.36 -7.51 -4.52
N ARG A 20 -0.22 -8.01 -5.62
CA ARG A 20 0.49 -8.83 -6.60
C ARG A 20 1.64 -8.06 -7.24
N VAL A 21 1.42 -6.79 -7.55
CA VAL A 21 2.44 -5.94 -8.17
C VAL A 21 3.60 -5.72 -7.22
N VAL A 22 3.32 -5.39 -5.94
CA VAL A 22 4.37 -5.23 -4.93
C VAL A 22 5.15 -6.53 -4.74
N LEU A 23 4.47 -7.69 -4.69
CA LEU A 23 5.13 -8.98 -4.60
C LEU A 23 6.09 -9.22 -5.78
N GLU A 24 5.65 -8.95 -7.02
CA GLU A 24 6.50 -9.12 -8.20
C GLU A 24 7.68 -8.13 -8.22
N VAL A 25 7.52 -6.91 -7.72
CA VAL A 25 8.64 -5.96 -7.55
C VAL A 25 9.69 -6.52 -6.58
N LEU A 26 9.26 -6.98 -5.42
CA LEU A 26 10.16 -7.52 -4.40
C LEU A 26 10.81 -8.83 -4.85
N LYS A 27 10.05 -9.69 -5.53
CA LYS A 27 10.56 -10.94 -6.12
C LYS A 27 11.61 -10.67 -7.19
N LEU A 28 11.38 -9.67 -8.05
CA LEU A 28 12.36 -9.25 -9.05
C LEU A 28 13.63 -8.74 -8.38
N ALA A 29 13.51 -7.88 -7.37
CA ALA A 29 14.65 -7.38 -6.59
C ALA A 29 15.46 -8.53 -5.94
N ALA A 30 14.77 -9.50 -5.33
CA ALA A 30 15.40 -10.68 -4.74
C ALA A 30 16.10 -11.56 -5.80
N SER A 31 15.46 -11.76 -6.96
CA SER A 31 16.05 -12.52 -8.07
C SER A 31 17.31 -11.86 -8.66
N ASN A 32 17.41 -10.55 -8.51
CA ASN A 32 18.59 -9.76 -8.88
C ASN A 32 19.62 -9.66 -7.74
N ASN A 33 19.52 -10.53 -6.73
CA ASN A 33 20.44 -10.65 -5.60
C ASN A 33 20.55 -9.39 -4.73
N LYS A 34 19.52 -8.52 -4.73
CA LYS A 34 19.47 -7.40 -3.79
C LYS A 34 19.24 -7.90 -2.38
N ASN A 35 20.00 -7.37 -1.43
CA ASN A 35 19.87 -7.73 -0.02
C ASN A 35 18.96 -6.72 0.67
N PHE A 36 17.76 -7.12 1.08
CA PHE A 36 16.83 -6.26 1.80
C PHE A 36 15.96 -7.09 2.75
N ARG A 37 15.30 -6.44 3.70
CA ARG A 37 14.32 -7.08 4.58
C ARG A 37 12.97 -6.40 4.47
N VAL A 38 11.91 -7.14 4.76
CA VAL A 38 10.53 -6.64 4.66
C VAL A 38 9.85 -6.69 6.02
N LEU A 39 9.28 -5.56 6.43
CA LEU A 39 8.29 -5.48 7.50
C LEU A 39 6.90 -5.57 6.86
N CYS A 40 6.09 -6.53 7.29
CA CYS A 40 4.76 -6.73 6.72
C CYS A 40 3.72 -6.63 7.83
N THR A 41 2.75 -5.72 7.68
CA THR A 41 1.59 -5.64 8.58
C THR A 41 0.66 -6.82 8.31
N GLU A 42 -0.01 -7.36 9.33
CA GLU A 42 -0.91 -8.51 9.19
C GLU A 42 -2.08 -8.26 8.22
N GLY A 43 -2.56 -7.02 8.13
CA GLY A 43 -3.62 -6.60 7.23
C GLY A 43 -4.99 -7.11 7.67
N ARG A 44 -5.53 -6.56 8.76
CA ARG A 44 -6.92 -6.79 9.17
C ARG A 44 -7.90 -6.15 8.16
N PRO A 45 -9.10 -6.72 7.95
CA PRO A 45 -9.64 -7.93 8.58
C PRO A 45 -9.19 -9.24 7.92
N ASP A 46 -8.82 -9.21 6.64
CA ASP A 46 -8.65 -10.39 5.79
C ASP A 46 -7.32 -11.14 5.97
N ARG A 47 -6.42 -10.61 6.82
CA ARG A 47 -5.10 -11.20 7.09
C ARG A 47 -4.25 -11.36 5.82
N THR A 48 -4.40 -10.44 4.88
CA THR A 48 -3.75 -10.52 3.56
C THR A 48 -2.25 -10.36 3.66
N GLY A 49 -1.74 -9.63 4.66
CA GLY A 49 -0.31 -9.49 4.91
C GLY A 49 0.37 -10.81 5.22
N LEU A 50 -0.29 -11.72 5.94
CA LEU A 50 0.24 -13.07 6.20
C LEU A 50 0.52 -13.84 4.91
N ARG A 51 -0.33 -13.66 3.90
CA ARG A 51 -0.10 -14.28 2.60
C ARG A 51 1.15 -13.72 1.94
N LEU A 52 1.30 -12.39 1.91
CA LEU A 52 2.47 -11.76 1.31
C LEU A 52 3.76 -12.16 2.04
N SER A 53 3.75 -12.21 3.37
CA SER A 53 4.91 -12.63 4.15
C SER A 53 5.31 -14.07 3.86
N ASN A 54 4.35 -14.98 3.68
CA ASN A 54 4.62 -16.37 3.34
C ASN A 54 5.26 -16.51 1.95
N GLU A 55 4.73 -15.81 0.94
CA GLU A 55 5.30 -15.82 -0.42
C GLU A 55 6.73 -15.31 -0.44
N LEU A 56 7.02 -14.21 0.28
CA LEU A 56 8.38 -13.68 0.39
C LEU A 56 9.33 -14.59 1.18
N ALA A 57 8.85 -15.23 2.25
CA ALA A 57 9.64 -16.18 3.02
C ALA A 57 10.04 -17.41 2.18
N LEU A 58 9.16 -17.88 1.29
CA LEU A 58 9.48 -18.96 0.33
C LEU A 58 10.59 -18.57 -0.66
N LEU A 59 10.74 -17.26 -0.94
CA LEU A 59 11.80 -16.72 -1.79
C LEU A 59 13.11 -16.46 -1.02
N GLY A 60 13.15 -16.75 0.29
CA GLY A 60 14.33 -16.52 1.14
C GLY A 60 14.53 -15.06 1.55
N VAL A 61 13.55 -14.18 1.31
CA VAL A 61 13.60 -12.78 1.76
C VAL A 61 13.31 -12.74 3.27
N PRO A 62 14.14 -12.07 4.10
CA PRO A 62 13.85 -11.90 5.52
C PRO A 62 12.58 -11.05 5.72
N VAL A 63 11.56 -11.64 6.36
CA VAL A 63 10.29 -10.96 6.66
C VAL A 63 9.99 -10.96 8.16
N LYS A 64 9.57 -9.81 8.68
CA LYS A 64 9.02 -9.67 10.04
C LYS A 64 7.54 -9.25 9.93
N LEU A 65 6.65 -10.08 10.47
CA LEU A 65 5.22 -9.79 10.53
C LEU A 65 4.90 -8.89 11.73
N LEU A 66 4.04 -7.89 11.53
CA LEU A 66 3.65 -6.88 12.50
C LEU A 66 2.13 -6.84 12.63
N ILE A 67 1.62 -6.51 13.81
CA ILE A 67 0.23 -6.05 13.92
C ILE A 67 0.08 -4.67 13.27
N ASP A 68 -1.10 -4.37 12.74
CA ASP A 68 -1.32 -3.11 11.99
C ASP A 68 -1.07 -1.85 12.86
N SER A 69 -1.29 -1.95 14.17
CA SER A 69 -1.04 -0.87 15.12
C SER A 69 0.43 -0.64 15.48
N ALA A 70 1.33 -1.56 15.14
CA ALA A 70 2.75 -1.46 15.44
C ALA A 70 3.55 -0.67 14.37
N VAL A 71 2.88 -0.16 13.33
CA VAL A 71 3.52 0.60 12.24
C VAL A 71 4.39 1.74 12.77
N GLY A 72 3.82 2.60 13.63
CA GLY A 72 4.56 3.73 14.21
C GLY A 72 5.71 3.29 15.11
N TYR A 73 5.54 2.17 15.84
CA TYR A 73 6.60 1.61 16.68
C TYR A 73 7.81 1.12 15.88
N THR A 74 7.60 0.63 14.66
CA THR A 74 8.69 0.10 13.82
C THR A 74 9.18 1.06 12.74
N MET A 75 8.56 2.23 12.56
CA MET A 75 8.83 3.11 11.40
C MET A 75 10.26 3.68 11.40
N ASP A 76 10.90 3.82 12.57
CA ASP A 76 12.31 4.23 12.65
C ASP A 76 13.25 3.25 11.91
N GLU A 77 12.90 1.97 11.90
CA GLU A 77 13.64 0.91 11.21
C GLU A 77 13.40 0.90 9.69
N VAL A 78 12.39 1.61 9.19
CA VAL A 78 11.92 1.55 7.80
C VAL A 78 12.62 2.62 6.96
N ASP A 79 13.07 2.24 5.77
CA ASP A 79 13.66 3.17 4.80
C ASP A 79 12.64 3.68 3.79
N MET A 80 11.68 2.84 3.41
CA MET A 80 10.64 3.17 2.44
C MET A 80 9.40 2.30 2.60
N VAL A 81 8.26 2.81 2.17
CA VAL A 81 6.99 2.07 2.18
C VAL A 81 6.61 1.69 0.74
N PHE A 82 6.21 0.44 0.53
CA PHE A 82 5.60 -0.02 -0.70
C PHE A 82 4.16 -0.46 -0.46
N VAL A 83 3.23 0.13 -1.20
CA VAL A 83 1.82 -0.26 -1.18
C VAL A 83 1.33 -0.53 -2.59
N GLY A 84 0.29 -1.36 -2.70
CA GLY A 84 -0.49 -1.45 -3.92
C GLY A 84 -1.52 -0.32 -4.01
N ALA A 85 -2.29 -0.36 -5.09
CA ALA A 85 -3.57 0.34 -5.15
C ALA A 85 -4.63 -0.57 -5.79
N ASP A 86 -5.86 -0.40 -5.33
CA ASP A 86 -7.06 -0.91 -6.00
C ASP A 86 -7.64 0.12 -6.98
N GLY A 87 -7.41 1.41 -6.71
CA GLY A 87 -7.71 2.50 -7.63
C GLY A 87 -6.74 3.68 -7.44
N VAL A 88 -6.42 4.37 -8.53
CA VAL A 88 -5.69 5.64 -8.51
C VAL A 88 -6.65 6.73 -8.97
N VAL A 89 -6.86 7.75 -8.15
CA VAL A 89 -7.87 8.79 -8.40
C VAL A 89 -7.30 9.97 -9.19
N GLU A 90 -8.15 10.84 -9.72
CA GLU A 90 -7.74 11.98 -10.57
C GLU A 90 -6.76 12.93 -9.89
N SER A 91 -6.85 13.10 -8.57
CA SER A 91 -5.90 13.92 -7.80
C SER A 91 -4.51 13.28 -7.62
N GLY A 92 -4.32 12.04 -8.08
CA GLY A 92 -3.10 11.24 -7.85
C GLY A 92 -3.06 10.52 -6.50
N GLY A 93 -4.12 10.62 -5.70
CA GLY A 93 -4.29 9.80 -4.50
C GLY A 93 -4.64 8.35 -4.85
N ILE A 94 -4.66 7.48 -3.85
CA ILE A 94 -4.96 6.07 -4.05
C ILE A 94 -6.10 5.59 -3.17
N ILE A 95 -6.79 4.57 -3.64
CA ILE A 95 -7.71 3.76 -2.85
C ILE A 95 -7.05 2.40 -2.69
N ASN A 96 -6.86 1.99 -1.44
CA ASN A 96 -6.23 0.72 -1.14
C ASN A 96 -6.83 0.14 0.15
N MET A 97 -6.31 -1.00 0.57
CA MET A 97 -6.66 -1.65 1.83
C MET A 97 -6.66 -0.66 3.01
N MET A 98 -7.69 -0.78 3.86
CA MET A 98 -7.83 0.00 5.08
C MET A 98 -6.57 -0.10 5.94
N GLY A 99 -6.01 1.05 6.31
CA GLY A 99 -4.73 1.14 6.99
C GLY A 99 -3.65 1.78 6.12
N THR A 100 -3.86 1.88 4.80
CA THR A 100 -2.89 2.53 3.91
C THR A 100 -2.75 4.01 4.25
N TYR A 101 -3.86 4.70 4.53
CA TYR A 101 -3.82 6.12 4.84
C TYR A 101 -3.03 6.43 6.12
N GLN A 102 -3.27 5.67 7.19
CA GLN A 102 -2.51 5.85 8.45
C GLN A 102 -1.02 5.53 8.28
N ILE A 103 -0.66 4.52 7.47
CA ILE A 103 0.74 4.18 7.21
C ILE A 103 1.41 5.32 6.46
N ALA A 104 0.75 5.86 5.43
CA ALA A 104 1.27 6.98 4.66
C ALA A 104 1.41 8.26 5.51
N LEU A 105 0.48 8.51 6.43
CA LEU A 105 0.56 9.62 7.38
C LEU A 105 1.78 9.50 8.29
N VAL A 106 2.01 8.33 8.88
CA VAL A 106 3.15 8.06 9.77
C VAL A 106 4.46 8.14 9.00
N ALA A 107 4.53 7.50 7.83
CA ALA A 107 5.71 7.54 6.96
C ALA A 107 6.08 8.98 6.58
N HIS A 108 5.09 9.78 6.17
CA HIS A 108 5.29 11.19 5.84
C HIS A 108 5.77 12.01 7.04
N SER A 109 5.25 11.77 8.24
CA SER A 109 5.69 12.47 9.46
C SER A 109 7.13 12.16 9.88
N MET A 110 7.69 11.06 9.38
CA MET A 110 9.05 10.58 9.67
C MET A 110 9.95 10.63 8.43
N ASP A 111 9.55 11.44 7.44
CA ASP A 111 10.29 11.67 6.19
C ASP A 111 10.63 10.39 5.40
N LYS A 112 9.76 9.37 5.49
CA LYS A 112 9.90 8.11 4.74
C LYS A 112 9.09 8.17 3.44
N PRO A 113 9.71 7.88 2.28
CA PRO A 113 9.00 7.88 1.01
C PRO A 113 7.96 6.76 0.95
N VAL A 114 6.81 7.07 0.35
CA VAL A 114 5.72 6.13 0.12
C VAL A 114 5.59 5.90 -1.37
N TYR A 115 5.89 4.69 -1.80
CA TYR A 115 5.80 4.27 -3.18
C TYR A 115 4.58 3.39 -3.40
N VAL A 116 3.87 3.67 -4.49
CA VAL A 116 2.69 2.92 -4.90
C VAL A 116 3.03 2.12 -6.14
N ALA A 117 2.76 0.82 -6.14
CA ALA A 117 2.83 0.00 -7.35
C ALA A 117 1.41 -0.29 -7.85
N ALA A 118 1.07 0.24 -9.03
CA ALA A 118 -0.28 0.14 -9.60
C ALA A 118 -0.24 0.17 -11.13
N GLU A 119 -1.03 -0.69 -11.75
CA GLU A 119 -1.23 -0.71 -13.20
C GLU A 119 -2.15 0.44 -13.65
N SER A 120 -1.90 0.97 -14.84
CA SER A 120 -2.62 2.10 -15.45
C SER A 120 -4.12 1.87 -15.58
N TYR A 121 -4.56 0.63 -15.78
CA TYR A 121 -5.99 0.27 -15.88
C TYR A 121 -6.76 0.49 -14.55
N LYS A 122 -6.06 0.69 -13.43
CA LYS A 122 -6.66 1.03 -12.13
C LYS A 122 -6.89 2.52 -11.96
N PHE A 123 -6.52 3.33 -12.93
CA PHE A 123 -6.76 4.77 -12.89
C PHE A 123 -8.25 5.01 -13.08
N ALA A 124 -8.84 5.80 -12.18
CA ALA A 124 -10.28 6.00 -12.10
C ALA A 124 -10.61 7.48 -12.15
N ARG A 125 -11.62 7.82 -12.95
CA ARG A 125 -12.21 9.16 -13.03
C ARG A 125 -13.07 9.45 -11.81
N MET A 126 -12.40 9.67 -10.68
CA MET A 126 -13.02 9.99 -9.40
C MET A 126 -12.15 10.99 -8.63
N TYR A 127 -12.80 11.80 -7.80
CA TYR A 127 -12.14 12.86 -7.05
C TYR A 127 -12.67 12.92 -5.60
N PRO A 128 -12.35 11.95 -4.74
CA PRO A 128 -12.72 12.00 -3.34
C PRO A 128 -11.97 13.14 -2.63
N LEU A 129 -12.68 13.93 -1.84
CA LEU A 129 -12.12 14.97 -0.98
C LEU A 129 -11.81 14.41 0.41
N ASP A 130 -12.62 13.47 0.90
CA ASP A 130 -12.41 12.79 2.17
C ASP A 130 -12.76 11.29 2.10
N GLN A 131 -12.65 10.60 3.25
CA GLN A 131 -12.92 9.16 3.35
C GLN A 131 -14.38 8.80 3.07
N LYS A 132 -15.33 9.72 3.29
CA LYS A 132 -16.78 9.49 3.18
C LYS A 132 -17.27 9.60 1.74
N ASP A 133 -16.48 10.22 0.85
CA ASP A 133 -16.76 10.24 -0.58
C ASP A 133 -16.53 8.87 -1.24
N LEU A 134 -15.89 7.93 -0.54
CA LEU A 134 -15.77 6.56 -1.00
C LEU A 134 -17.04 5.77 -0.71
N ALA A 135 -17.50 5.01 -1.72
CA ALA A 135 -18.48 3.98 -1.50
C ALA A 135 -17.91 2.90 -0.53
N PRO A 136 -18.62 2.54 0.55
CA PRO A 136 -18.11 1.59 1.53
C PRO A 136 -17.83 0.22 0.89
N ALA A 137 -16.58 -0.21 0.96
CA ALA A 137 -16.17 -1.56 0.56
C ALA A 137 -16.37 -2.51 1.76
N LEU A 138 -17.61 -2.91 2.02
CA LEU A 138 -17.97 -3.65 3.23
C LEU A 138 -17.33 -5.04 3.28
N ARG A 139 -16.68 -5.37 4.41
CA ARG A 139 -16.16 -6.70 4.74
C ARG A 139 -16.52 -7.05 6.19
N PRO A 140 -16.92 -8.32 6.46
CA PRO A 140 -17.11 -8.78 7.83
C PRO A 140 -15.81 -8.64 8.64
N ILE A 141 -15.89 -8.09 9.84
CA ILE A 141 -14.76 -7.99 10.76
C ILE A 141 -14.97 -8.95 11.93
N ASP A 142 -14.03 -9.87 12.11
CA ASP A 142 -14.02 -10.78 13.25
C ASP A 142 -13.12 -10.23 14.36
N PHE A 143 -13.69 -9.59 15.37
CA PHE A 143 -12.97 -9.07 16.53
C PHE A 143 -12.56 -10.15 17.54
N GLY A 144 -12.89 -11.43 17.30
CA GLY A 144 -12.58 -12.55 18.19
C GLY A 144 -13.49 -12.64 19.43
N VAL A 145 -14.34 -11.65 19.66
CA VAL A 145 -15.34 -11.61 20.74
C VAL A 145 -16.71 -11.17 20.19
N PRO A 146 -17.82 -11.66 20.76
CA PRO A 146 -19.15 -11.25 20.35
C PRO A 146 -19.38 -9.74 20.52
N ILE A 147 -19.96 -9.11 19.51
CA ILE A 147 -20.32 -7.69 19.52
C ILE A 147 -21.77 -7.57 20.00
N PRO A 148 -22.06 -6.74 21.02
CA PRO A 148 -23.43 -6.48 21.46
C PRO A 148 -24.29 -5.87 20.35
N SER A 149 -25.58 -6.19 20.31
CA SER A 149 -26.49 -5.79 19.23
C SER A 149 -26.70 -4.27 19.06
N GLY A 150 -26.34 -3.46 20.06
CA GLY A 150 -26.43 -2.00 20.02
C GLY A 150 -25.13 -1.30 19.61
N VAL A 151 -24.05 -2.04 19.31
CA VAL A 151 -22.77 -1.45 18.91
C VAL A 151 -22.69 -1.40 17.39
N GLU A 152 -22.53 -0.20 16.84
CA GLU A 152 -22.27 0.00 15.41
C GLU A 152 -20.82 -0.37 15.07
N VAL A 153 -20.63 -0.99 13.92
CA VAL A 153 -19.32 -1.48 13.47
C VAL A 153 -19.01 -0.89 12.11
N GLU A 154 -17.89 -0.15 12.03
CA GLU A 154 -17.32 0.23 10.74
C GLU A 154 -16.75 -1.02 10.06
N THR A 155 -17.18 -1.29 8.84
CA THR A 155 -16.84 -2.52 8.09
C THR A 155 -16.22 -2.23 6.72
N SER A 156 -15.95 -0.96 6.41
CA SER A 156 -15.20 -0.58 5.23
C SER A 156 -13.82 -1.24 5.25
N ALA A 157 -13.40 -1.81 4.14
CA ALA A 157 -12.10 -2.47 4.01
C ALA A 157 -11.11 -1.68 3.15
N ARG A 158 -11.50 -0.46 2.76
CA ARG A 158 -10.73 0.44 1.91
C ARG A 158 -10.71 1.84 2.47
N ASP A 159 -9.59 2.52 2.30
CA ASP A 159 -9.43 3.93 2.62
C ASP A 159 -8.87 4.71 1.42
N TYR A 160 -9.05 6.02 1.45
CA TYR A 160 -8.46 6.97 0.52
C TYR A 160 -7.16 7.52 1.10
N THR A 161 -6.06 7.48 0.34
CA THR A 161 -4.81 8.13 0.71
C THR A 161 -4.57 9.34 -0.19
N PRO A 162 -4.57 10.57 0.35
CA PRO A 162 -4.33 11.78 -0.42
C PRO A 162 -2.94 11.82 -1.09
N PRO A 163 -2.80 12.44 -2.27
CA PRO A 163 -1.57 12.47 -3.05
C PRO A 163 -0.37 13.06 -2.30
N LYS A 164 -0.61 14.00 -1.36
CA LYS A 164 0.45 14.67 -0.59
C LYS A 164 1.28 13.74 0.29
N TYR A 165 0.77 12.54 0.59
CA TYR A 165 1.49 11.52 1.36
C TYR A 165 2.19 10.48 0.48
N LEU A 166 2.05 10.60 -0.84
CA LEU A 166 2.62 9.67 -1.81
C LEU A 166 3.80 10.32 -2.51
N THR A 167 4.88 9.57 -2.68
CA THR A 167 6.11 10.06 -3.30
C THR A 167 6.10 9.77 -4.80
N LEU A 168 5.95 8.49 -5.18
CA LEU A 168 5.94 8.05 -6.58
C LEU A 168 4.96 6.91 -6.80
N LEU A 169 4.42 6.84 -8.01
CA LEU A 169 3.62 5.74 -8.52
C LEU A 169 4.43 5.00 -9.59
N PHE A 170 4.63 3.69 -9.38
CA PHE A 170 5.23 2.78 -10.32
C PHE A 170 4.14 2.11 -11.14
N THR A 171 4.11 2.44 -12.42
CA THR A 171 3.10 1.97 -13.37
C THR A 171 3.75 1.37 -14.61
N ASP A 172 2.93 0.73 -15.45
CA ASP A 172 3.31 0.29 -16.79
C ASP A 172 3.55 1.46 -17.77
N LEU A 173 3.09 2.67 -17.46
CA LEU A 173 3.41 3.91 -18.18
C LEU A 173 4.75 4.51 -17.75
N GLY A 174 5.34 4.00 -16.66
CA GLY A 174 6.60 4.48 -16.09
C GLY A 174 6.45 4.93 -14.64
N VAL A 175 7.43 5.73 -14.20
CA VAL A 175 7.47 6.30 -12.84
C VAL A 175 6.80 7.67 -12.87
N LEU A 176 5.68 7.80 -12.17
CA LEU A 176 4.87 9.02 -12.15
C LEU A 176 4.95 9.68 -10.76
N THR A 177 4.89 11.01 -10.74
CA THR A 177 4.54 11.73 -9.51
C THR A 177 3.02 11.84 -9.40
N PRO A 178 2.44 11.98 -8.19
CA PRO A 178 0.98 12.10 -8.05
C PRO A 178 0.36 13.19 -8.92
N SER A 179 1.04 14.32 -9.14
CA SER A 179 0.53 15.42 -9.98
C SER A 179 0.34 15.05 -11.45
N VAL A 180 1.13 14.11 -11.97
CA VAL A 180 1.10 13.71 -13.41
C VAL A 180 -0.07 12.77 -13.71
N VAL A 181 -0.66 12.15 -12.68
CA VAL A 181 -1.79 11.20 -12.86
C VAL A 181 -2.96 11.82 -13.62
N SER A 182 -3.26 13.10 -13.36
CA SER A 182 -4.34 13.81 -14.04
C SER A 182 -4.10 13.96 -15.55
N ASP A 183 -2.85 14.22 -15.96
CA ASP A 183 -2.48 14.35 -17.37
C ASP A 183 -2.58 12.99 -18.10
N GLU A 184 -2.18 11.90 -17.45
CA GLU A 184 -2.31 10.54 -17.99
C GLU A 184 -3.77 10.10 -18.12
N LEU A 185 -4.62 10.47 -17.17
CA LEU A 185 -6.06 10.20 -17.25
C LEU A 185 -6.72 10.94 -18.42
N ILE A 186 -6.28 12.15 -18.75
CA ILE A 186 -6.74 12.86 -19.95
C ILE A 186 -6.38 12.06 -21.20
N GLN A 187 -5.14 11.58 -21.31
CA GLN A 187 -4.69 10.81 -22.48
C GLN A 187 -5.40 9.45 -22.63
N LEU A 188 -5.79 8.81 -21.53
CA LEU A 188 -6.44 7.50 -21.55
C LEU A 188 -7.94 7.57 -21.88
N TYR A 189 -8.61 8.68 -21.55
CA TYR A 189 -10.08 8.77 -21.58
C TYR A 189 -10.64 9.84 -22.53
N LEU A 190 -9.80 10.68 -23.14
CA LEU A 190 -10.20 11.70 -24.11
C LEU A 190 -9.38 11.57 -25.40
#